data_AF-A0A812KXZ5-F1
#
_entry.id   AF-A0A812KXZ5-F1
#
_cell.length_a   1.000
_cell.length_b   1.000
_cell.length_c   1.000
_cell.angle_alpha   90.00
_cell.angle_beta   90.00
_cell.angle_gamma   90.00
#
_symmetry.space_group_name_H-M   'P 1'
#
loop_
_entity.id
_entity.type
_entity.pdbx_description
1 polymer ?
#
loop_
_entity_poly.entity_id
_entity_poly.type
_entity_poly.pdbx_seq_one_letter_code
_entity_poly.pdbx_strand_id
1 'polypeptide(L)'
;MLLVQAQKQINDPQAAQGPALRLGFAAATDTDLRRYKHPQASEIAVVFRSEDGAVIDPRDLVVWSRRPDDPIYRISDRSEHVDPWTYALLFPQGTPGWHDHLQYAVEHRTPKYTRLTPAQFYSHRLIVRDFDCALPHGGGLLFQQYVVDAFRCM
;
A
#
# COMPACT_ATOMS: atom_id res chain seq x y z
N MET A 1 -14.61 -6.82 14.72
CA MET A 1 -13.41 -6.31 15.42
C MET A 1 -12.73 -7.50 16.08
N LEU A 2 -11.80 -8.16 15.39
CA LEU A 2 -11.12 -9.37 15.89
C LEU A 2 -9.83 -8.96 16.61
N LEU A 3 -9.83 -9.12 17.93
CA LEU A 3 -8.64 -9.11 18.76
C LEU A 3 -7.95 -10.47 18.59
N VAL A 4 -6.78 -10.46 17.96
CA VAL A 4 -5.87 -11.60 17.87
C VAL A 4 -5.10 -11.67 19.20
N GLN A 5 -5.35 -12.71 20.00
CA GLN A 5 -4.41 -13.08 21.06
C GLN A 5 -3.23 -13.79 20.42
N ALA A 6 -2.14 -13.06 20.20
CA ALA A 6 -0.81 -13.61 19.97
C ALA A 6 0.11 -13.04 21.05
N GLN A 7 -0.10 -13.47 22.30
CA GLN A 7 0.81 -13.17 23.40
C GLN A 7 1.67 -14.41 23.67
N LYS A 8 2.90 -14.44 23.14
CA LYS A 8 4.05 -14.97 23.88
C LYS A 8 5.38 -14.67 23.19
N GLN A 9 6.21 -13.94 23.94
CA GLN A 9 7.67 -13.95 24.01
C GLN A 9 8.44 -13.38 22.81
N ILE A 10 8.42 -12.05 22.71
CA ILE A 10 9.52 -11.28 22.12
C ILE A 10 10.29 -10.69 23.30
N ASN A 11 11.21 -11.46 23.88
CA ASN A 11 12.19 -10.94 24.83
C ASN A 11 13.42 -11.86 24.80
N ASP A 12 14.13 -11.85 23.67
CA ASP A 12 15.51 -12.34 23.58
C ASP A 12 16.28 -11.41 22.63
N PRO A 13 17.34 -10.72 23.10
CA PRO A 13 17.99 -9.63 22.37
C PRO A 13 19.01 -10.10 21.31
N GLN A 14 18.80 -11.28 20.69
CA GLN A 14 19.76 -11.89 19.75
C GLN A 14 19.08 -12.56 18.54
N ALA A 15 18.20 -11.83 17.82
CA ALA A 15 17.66 -12.31 16.54
C ALA A 15 17.81 -11.23 15.45
N ALA A 16 19.04 -11.04 14.95
CA ALA A 16 19.34 -10.18 13.81
C ALA A 16 18.80 -10.73 12.46
N GLN A 17 18.03 -11.83 12.49
CA GLN A 17 17.20 -12.33 11.40
C GLN A 17 15.95 -12.91 12.07
N GLY A 18 14.85 -12.15 12.08
CA GLY A 18 13.60 -12.61 12.70
C GLY A 18 13.09 -13.90 12.03
N PRO A 19 12.50 -14.86 12.76
CA PRO A 19 11.97 -16.07 12.17
C PRO A 19 10.89 -15.72 11.15
N ALA A 20 10.93 -16.35 9.98
CA ALA A 20 9.88 -16.22 8.96
C ALA A 20 8.55 -16.72 9.54
N LEU A 21 7.72 -15.79 10.00
CA LEU A 21 6.42 -16.08 10.60
C LEU A 21 5.40 -16.32 9.48
N ARG A 22 4.93 -17.56 9.33
CA ARG A 22 3.83 -17.90 8.43
C ARG A 22 2.53 -17.96 9.22
N LEU A 23 1.69 -16.94 9.08
CA LEU A 23 0.33 -16.92 9.63
C LEU A 23 -0.60 -17.68 8.67
N GLY A 24 -1.28 -18.71 9.18
CA GLY A 24 -2.31 -19.45 8.46
C GLY A 24 -3.66 -19.27 9.13
N PHE A 25 -4.72 -19.10 8.35
CA PHE A 25 -6.09 -19.10 8.86
C PHE A 25 -6.65 -20.51 8.75
N ALA A 26 -7.02 -21.10 9.89
CA ALA A 26 -7.74 -22.36 9.93
C ALA A 26 -9.14 -22.08 10.48
N ALA A 27 -10.18 -22.48 9.74
CA ALA A 27 -11.52 -22.50 10.28
C ALA A 27 -11.63 -23.70 11.22
N ALA A 28 -11.82 -23.45 12.53
CA ALA A 28 -12.10 -24.52 13.47
C ALA A 28 -13.44 -25.18 13.10
N THR A 29 -13.43 -26.50 12.87
CA THR A 29 -14.62 -27.29 12.51
C THR A 29 -15.49 -27.63 13.72
N ASP A 30 -14.96 -27.46 14.93
CA ASP A 30 -15.61 -27.83 16.18
C ASP A 30 -15.41 -26.74 17.22
N THR A 31 -16.36 -25.80 17.34
CA THR A 31 -16.89 -25.23 18.61
C THR A 31 -17.71 -23.95 18.39
N ASP A 32 -18.90 -23.94 18.98
CA ASP A 32 -19.80 -22.80 19.26
C ASP A 32 -20.14 -21.84 18.11
N LEU A 33 -21.40 -21.94 17.64
CA LEU A 33 -22.05 -21.08 16.63
C LEU A 33 -21.98 -19.57 16.95
N ARG A 34 -21.67 -19.19 18.20
CA ARG A 34 -21.56 -17.79 18.64
C ARG A 34 -20.13 -17.26 18.66
N ARG A 35 -19.11 -18.10 18.46
CA ARG A 35 -17.71 -17.71 18.72
C ARG A 35 -16.79 -17.71 17.51
N TYR A 36 -17.11 -18.45 16.44
CA TYR A 36 -16.32 -18.45 15.20
C TYR A 36 -17.23 -18.56 13.98
N LYS A 37 -17.58 -17.41 13.37
CA LYS A 37 -18.23 -17.43 12.05
C LYS A 37 -17.16 -17.59 10.98
N HIS A 38 -17.41 -18.46 10.00
CA HIS A 38 -16.60 -18.52 8.80
C HIS A 38 -16.52 -17.11 8.17
N PRO A 39 -15.34 -16.71 7.68
CA PRO A 39 -15.22 -15.45 6.95
C PRO A 39 -16.19 -15.48 5.76
N GLN A 40 -17.11 -14.52 5.73
CA GLN A 40 -18.06 -14.36 4.62
C GLN A 40 -17.45 -13.61 3.43
N ALA A 41 -16.34 -12.90 3.67
CA ALA A 41 -15.59 -12.19 2.65
C ALA A 41 -14.26 -12.90 2.39
N SER A 42 -13.80 -12.85 1.15
CA SER A 42 -12.46 -13.27 0.74
C SER A 42 -11.37 -12.23 1.05
N GLU A 43 -11.69 -11.23 1.87
CA GLU A 43 -10.78 -10.16 2.29
C GLU A 43 -10.37 -10.38 3.74
N ILE A 44 -9.06 -10.36 4.00
CA ILE A 44 -8.49 -10.58 5.33
C ILE A 44 -7.48 -9.46 5.62
N ALA A 45 -7.65 -8.78 6.75
CA ALA A 45 -6.73 -7.76 7.23
C ALA A 45 -5.99 -8.25 8.48
N VAL A 46 -4.68 -8.00 8.55
CA VAL A 46 -3.83 -8.31 9.71
C VAL A 46 -3.34 -7.00 10.32
N VAL A 47 -3.55 -6.83 11.63
CA VAL A 47 -3.06 -5.66 12.38
C VAL A 47 -1.79 -6.05 13.11
N PHE A 48 -0.67 -5.46 12.73
CA PHE A 48 0.59 -5.59 13.45
C PHE A 48 0.71 -4.46 14.48
N ARG A 49 1.09 -4.80 15.72
CA ARG A 49 1.52 -3.82 16.72
C ARG A 49 3.05 -3.80 16.71
N SER A 50 3.63 -2.64 16.38
CA SER A 50 5.05 -2.35 16.57
C SER A 50 5.18 -1.46 17.81
N GLU A 51 6.11 -1.78 18.72
CA GLU A 51 6.34 -0.98 19.94
C GLU A 51 6.74 0.46 19.59
N ASP A 52 7.47 0.63 18.48
CA ASP A 52 7.99 1.94 18.04
C ASP A 52 7.08 2.62 17.00
N GLY A 53 5.94 2.02 16.64
CA GLY A 53 5.10 2.51 15.54
C GLY A 53 5.79 2.48 14.17
N ALA A 54 6.95 1.81 14.07
CA ALA A 54 7.69 1.67 12.83
C ALA A 54 6.79 1.06 11.76
N VAL A 55 6.67 1.76 10.64
CA VAL A 55 5.90 1.26 9.50
C VAL A 55 6.64 0.06 8.93
N ILE A 56 5.94 -1.05 8.75
CA ILE A 56 6.52 -2.23 8.11
C ILE A 56 6.94 -1.83 6.68
N ASP A 57 8.24 -1.93 6.42
CA ASP A 57 8.86 -1.71 5.13
C ASP A 57 9.46 -3.05 4.69
N PRO A 58 9.23 -3.54 3.46
CA PRO A 58 8.46 -2.94 2.35
C PRO A 58 6.96 -3.27 2.32
N ARG A 59 6.18 -2.38 1.67
CA ARG A 59 4.79 -2.63 1.30
C ARG A 59 4.77 -3.63 0.13
N ASP A 60 4.10 -4.77 0.32
CA ASP A 60 4.04 -5.81 -0.69
C ASP A 60 2.66 -5.85 -1.35
N LEU A 61 2.60 -5.57 -2.65
CA LEU A 61 1.38 -5.61 -3.44
C LEU A 61 1.37 -6.85 -4.33
N VAL A 62 0.41 -7.74 -4.09
CA VAL A 62 0.27 -9.01 -4.82
C VAL A 62 -1.13 -9.08 -5.41
N VAL A 63 -1.21 -9.23 -6.73
CA VAL A 63 -2.46 -9.41 -7.48
C VAL A 63 -2.69 -10.87 -7.73
N TRP A 64 -3.83 -11.33 -7.23
CA TRP A 64 -4.36 -12.64 -7.54
C TRP A 64 -5.38 -12.48 -8.66
N SER A 65 -5.13 -13.15 -9.79
CA SER A 65 -6.17 -13.25 -10.82
C SER A 65 -7.31 -14.11 -10.29
N ARG A 66 -8.53 -13.80 -10.74
CA ARG A 66 -9.70 -14.64 -10.48
C ARG A 66 -9.69 -15.93 -11.31
N ARG A 67 -8.83 -15.99 -12.33
CA ARG A 67 -8.64 -17.20 -13.15
C ARG A 67 -7.62 -18.11 -12.47
N PRO A 68 -7.91 -19.41 -12.30
CA PRO A 68 -7.04 -20.32 -11.57
C PRO A 68 -5.65 -20.50 -12.18
N ASP A 69 -5.53 -20.32 -13.51
CA ASP A 69 -4.30 -20.62 -14.26
C ASP A 69 -3.43 -19.37 -14.53
N ASP A 70 -3.92 -18.19 -14.16
CA ASP A 70 -3.18 -16.94 -14.36
C ASP A 70 -2.09 -16.82 -13.27
N PRO A 71 -0.88 -16.37 -13.62
CA PRO A 71 0.20 -16.23 -12.65
C PRO A 71 -0.13 -15.13 -11.64
N ILE A 72 0.44 -15.28 -10.44
CA ILE A 72 0.38 -14.26 -9.41
C ILE A 72 1.32 -13.12 -9.80
N TYR A 73 0.81 -11.89 -9.84
CA TYR A 73 1.62 -10.71 -10.16
C TYR A 73 2.02 -10.00 -8.87
N ARG A 74 3.31 -9.98 -8.59
CA ARG A 74 3.88 -9.18 -7.49
C ARG A 74 4.35 -7.85 -8.05
N ILE A 75 3.95 -6.77 -7.41
CA ILE A 75 4.24 -5.41 -7.82
C ILE A 75 5.21 -4.78 -6.85
N SER A 76 6.23 -4.13 -7.41
CA SER A 76 7.17 -3.35 -6.63
C SER A 76 6.48 -2.11 -6.07
N ASP A 77 6.89 -1.71 -4.87
CA ASP A 77 6.41 -0.49 -4.22
C ASP A 77 6.67 0.79 -5.05
N ARG A 78 7.61 0.72 -6.01
CA ARG A 78 7.96 1.81 -6.94
C ARG A 78 7.27 1.71 -8.31
N SER A 79 6.23 0.88 -8.42
CA SER A 79 5.45 0.78 -9.66
C SER A 79 4.47 1.94 -9.78
N GLU A 80 4.27 2.41 -11.01
CA GLU A 80 3.28 3.43 -11.35
C GLU A 80 1.84 3.05 -10.97
N HIS A 81 1.57 1.76 -10.75
CA HIS A 81 0.23 1.26 -10.41
C HIS A 81 -0.09 1.29 -8.91
N VAL A 82 0.91 1.50 -8.05
CA VAL A 82 0.73 1.45 -6.58
C VAL A 82 -0.27 2.51 -6.10
N ASP A 83 -0.10 3.75 -6.58
CA ASP A 83 -0.97 4.88 -6.28
C ASP A 83 -2.43 4.63 -6.71
N PRO A 84 -2.74 4.38 -7.99
CA PRO A 84 -4.13 4.20 -8.44
C PRO A 84 -4.79 2.95 -7.83
N TRP A 85 -4.03 1.94 -7.44
CA TRP A 85 -4.62 0.73 -6.84
C TRP A 85 -4.88 0.88 -5.36
N THR A 86 -3.99 1.56 -4.64
CA THR A 86 -4.20 1.87 -3.21
C THR A 86 -5.30 2.92 -3.03
N TYR A 87 -5.34 3.91 -3.93
CA TYR A 87 -6.19 5.09 -3.83
C TYR A 87 -7.17 5.20 -5.01
N ALA A 88 -7.87 4.11 -5.34
CA ALA A 88 -8.79 4.07 -6.47
C ALA A 88 -9.86 5.19 -6.44
N LEU A 89 -10.28 5.62 -5.25
CA LEU A 89 -11.23 6.73 -5.08
C LEU A 89 -10.62 8.11 -5.42
N LEU A 90 -9.31 8.30 -5.22
CA LEU A 90 -8.60 9.52 -5.62
C LEU A 90 -8.27 9.53 -7.12
N PHE A 91 -8.16 8.34 -7.72
CA PHE A 91 -7.76 8.15 -9.12
C PHE A 91 -8.80 7.34 -9.90
N PRO A 92 -10.02 7.87 -10.11
CA PRO A 92 -11.08 7.14 -10.81
C PRO A 92 -10.73 6.78 -12.26
N GLN A 93 -9.84 7.56 -12.89
CA GLN A 93 -9.33 7.31 -14.24
C GLN A 93 -8.10 6.41 -14.28
N GLY A 94 -7.62 5.93 -13.13
CA GLY A 94 -6.43 5.08 -13.04
C GLY A 94 -5.14 5.77 -13.49
N THR A 95 -5.04 7.09 -13.32
CA THR A 95 -3.85 7.85 -13.73
C THR A 95 -2.58 7.28 -13.09
N PRO A 96 -1.55 6.94 -13.87
CA PRO A 96 -0.33 6.33 -13.35
C PRO A 96 0.35 7.26 -12.34
N GLY A 97 0.86 6.66 -11.27
CA GLY A 97 1.67 7.31 -10.26
C GLY A 97 3.12 7.49 -10.69
N TRP A 98 3.98 7.83 -9.74
CA TRP A 98 5.40 7.97 -10.00
C TRP A 98 6.09 6.60 -10.18
N HIS A 99 7.07 6.54 -11.06
CA HIS A 99 7.96 5.38 -11.20
C HIS A 99 9.37 5.85 -11.59
N ASP A 100 10.39 5.00 -11.37
CA ASP A 100 11.81 5.38 -11.53
C ASP A 100 12.16 5.85 -12.96
N HIS A 101 11.43 5.40 -13.98
CA HIS A 101 11.68 5.72 -15.38
C HIS A 101 10.89 6.92 -15.89
N LEU A 102 10.16 7.62 -15.02
CA LEU A 102 9.37 8.79 -15.40
C LEU A 102 10.30 9.94 -15.84
N GLN A 103 10.01 10.53 -16.98
CA GLN A 103 10.81 11.58 -17.60
C GLN A 103 9.98 12.84 -17.82
N TYR A 104 10.66 13.97 -17.91
CA TYR A 104 10.04 15.23 -18.31
C TYR A 104 9.40 15.15 -19.71
N ALA A 105 8.48 16.05 -20.03
CA ALA A 105 8.04 16.24 -21.41
C ALA A 105 9.23 16.66 -22.30
N VAL A 106 9.24 16.26 -23.57
CA VAL A 106 10.37 16.49 -24.50
C VAL A 106 10.80 17.96 -24.53
N GLU A 107 9.82 18.87 -24.46
CA GLU A 107 10.00 20.33 -24.47
C GLU A 107 10.74 20.88 -23.24
N HIS A 108 10.68 20.17 -22.11
CA HIS A 108 11.29 20.58 -20.84
C HIS A 108 12.50 19.72 -20.45
N ARG A 109 12.89 18.75 -21.29
CA ARG A 109 14.09 17.94 -21.06
C ARG A 109 15.34 18.77 -21.33
N THR A 110 16.18 18.87 -20.32
CA THR A 110 17.57 19.31 -20.48
C THR A 110 18.50 18.12 -20.33
N PRO A 111 19.73 18.13 -20.90
CA PRO A 111 20.67 17.02 -20.80
C PRO A 111 21.04 16.66 -19.34
N LYS A 112 20.84 17.61 -18.41
CA LYS A 112 21.03 17.42 -16.97
C LYS A 112 19.77 16.95 -16.23
N TYR A 113 18.57 17.26 -16.74
CA TYR A 113 17.28 16.97 -16.11
C TYR A 113 16.40 16.16 -17.04
N THR A 114 16.69 14.86 -17.13
CA THR A 114 15.94 13.92 -17.97
C THR A 114 14.87 13.19 -17.17
N ARG A 115 15.19 12.80 -15.93
CA ARG A 115 14.30 12.03 -15.04
C ARG A 115 13.59 12.94 -14.06
N LEU A 116 12.34 12.62 -13.77
CA LEU A 116 11.47 13.38 -12.88
C LEU A 116 11.56 12.77 -11.48
N THR A 117 11.94 13.57 -10.48
CA THR A 117 12.08 13.07 -9.10
C THR A 117 10.71 12.89 -8.43
N PRO A 118 10.56 12.00 -7.44
CA PRO A 118 9.29 11.84 -6.73
C PRO A 118 8.80 13.17 -6.16
N ALA A 119 9.70 13.95 -5.54
CA ALA A 119 9.39 15.26 -4.98
C ALA A 119 8.80 16.23 -6.04
N GLN A 120 9.34 16.23 -7.26
CA GLN A 120 8.82 17.07 -8.35
C GLN A 120 7.45 16.57 -8.85
N PHE A 121 7.26 15.26 -8.91
CA PHE A 121 5.99 14.65 -9.32
C PHE A 121 4.86 14.95 -8.34
N TYR A 122 5.07 14.64 -7.06
CA TYR A 122 4.06 14.81 -6.03
C TYR A 122 3.81 16.27 -5.71
N SER A 123 4.82 17.14 -5.73
CA SER A 123 4.57 18.59 -5.61
C SER A 123 3.67 19.09 -6.74
N HIS A 124 3.94 18.73 -7.99
CA HIS A 124 3.10 19.09 -9.12
C HIS A 124 1.65 18.60 -8.97
N ARG A 125 1.44 17.41 -8.39
CA ARG A 125 0.12 16.79 -8.17
C ARG A 125 -0.62 17.33 -6.95
N LEU A 126 0.11 17.79 -5.93
CA LEU A 126 -0.43 18.34 -4.68
C LEU A 126 -0.60 19.86 -4.72
N ILE A 127 -0.13 20.55 -5.76
CA ILE A 127 -0.46 21.97 -5.95
C ILE A 127 -1.96 22.11 -6.25
N VAL A 128 -2.64 23.01 -5.52
CA VAL A 128 -4.04 23.35 -5.75
C VAL A 128 -4.15 24.18 -7.03
N ARG A 129 -5.08 23.81 -7.92
CA ARG A 129 -5.37 24.53 -9.18
C ARG A 129 -6.85 24.87 -9.21
N ASP A 130 -7.19 26.04 -9.76
CA ASP A 130 -8.57 26.54 -9.83
C ASP A 130 -9.49 25.77 -10.79
N PHE A 131 -8.95 24.83 -11.57
CA PHE A 131 -9.77 23.95 -12.40
C PHE A 131 -10.56 22.98 -11.53
N ASP A 132 -11.83 22.74 -11.87
CA ASP A 132 -12.90 21.98 -11.16
C ASP A 132 -12.58 20.55 -10.64
N CYS A 133 -11.32 20.13 -10.64
CA CYS A 133 -10.87 18.87 -10.09
C CYS A 133 -10.72 18.99 -8.56
N ALA A 134 -11.78 18.63 -7.85
CA ALA A 134 -11.73 18.47 -6.40
C ALA A 134 -10.68 17.41 -5.98
N LEU A 135 -10.36 16.41 -6.81
CA LEU A 135 -9.40 15.35 -6.48
C LEU A 135 -7.97 15.72 -6.92
N PRO A 136 -6.94 15.40 -6.11
CA PRO A 136 -6.97 14.56 -4.90
C PRO A 136 -7.39 15.30 -3.61
N HIS A 137 -7.47 16.63 -3.61
CA HIS A 137 -7.65 17.48 -2.41
C HIS A 137 -8.96 17.26 -1.62
N GLY A 138 -10.04 16.90 -2.30
CA GLY A 138 -11.36 16.63 -1.76
C GLY A 138 -11.50 15.25 -1.11
N GLY A 139 -10.43 14.45 -1.11
CA GLY A 139 -10.42 13.11 -0.52
C GLY A 139 -10.40 13.04 1.01
N GLY A 140 -10.31 14.19 1.70
CA GLY A 140 -10.37 14.25 3.17
C GLY A 140 -9.31 13.38 3.85
N LEU A 141 -9.72 12.43 4.71
CA LEU A 141 -8.81 11.53 5.40
C LEU A 141 -8.00 10.63 4.44
N LEU A 142 -8.60 10.21 3.33
CA LEU A 142 -7.90 9.41 2.32
C LEU A 142 -6.78 10.22 1.66
N PHE A 143 -7.01 11.53 1.45
CA PHE A 143 -5.99 12.44 0.95
C PHE A 143 -4.83 12.59 1.93
N GLN A 144 -5.10 12.67 3.24
CA GLN A 144 -4.03 12.73 4.25
C GLN A 144 -3.15 11.49 4.21
N GLN A 145 -3.75 10.30 4.11
CA GLN A 145 -3.00 9.05 3.96
C GLN A 145 -2.17 9.05 2.67
N TYR A 146 -2.75 9.53 1.56
CA TYR A 146 -2.02 9.67 0.29
C TYR A 146 -0.80 10.60 0.42
N VAL A 147 -0.92 11.73 1.12
CA VAL A 147 0.19 12.65 1.34
C VAL A 147 1.30 12.02 2.20
N VAL A 148 0.94 11.25 3.23
CA VAL A 148 1.90 10.52 4.07
C VAL A 148 2.64 9.46 3.24
N ASP A 149 1.94 8.70 2.41
CA ASP A 149 2.54 7.71 1.53
C ASP A 149 3.41 8.39 0.45
N ALA A 150 2.99 9.54 -0.09
CA ALA A 150 3.79 10.32 -1.01
C ALA A 150 5.09 10.81 -0.36
N PHE A 151 5.05 11.26 0.91
CA PHE A 151 6.25 11.64 1.65
C PHE A 151 7.21 10.45 1.87
N ARG A 152 6.68 9.24 2.09
CA ARG A 152 7.51 8.02 2.23
C ARG A 152 8.34 7.72 0.98
N CYS A 153 7.81 8.00 -0.20
CA CYS A 153 8.48 7.66 -1.47
C CYS A 153 9.40 8.77 -2.03
N MET A 154 9.43 9.96 -1.39
CA MET A 154 10.40 11.03 -1.68
C MET A 154 11.76 10.74 -1.06
#